data_AF-A0A7S2IKZ5-F1
#
_entry.id   AF-A0A7S2IKZ5-F1
#
_cell.length_a   1.000
_cell.length_b   1.000
_cell.length_c   1.000
_cell.angle_alpha   90.00
_cell.angle_beta   90.00
_cell.angle_gamma   90.00
#
_symmetry.space_group_name_H-M   'P 1'
#
loop_
_entity.id
_entity.type
_entity.pdbx_description
1 polymer ?
#
loop_
_entity_poly.entity_id
_entity_poly.type
_entity_poly.pdbx_seq_one_letter_code
_entity_poly.pdbx_strand_id
1 'polypeptide(L)'
;CDDAFIKAIVLQLRPQVLLGGDAAFKENEQGTEMYFIMRGEMRMTDSTLSVVYNTLYSGAYFGELAMLTGQPRTATALATTDCVLFYINQQDFESIAKQWPKAFS
;
A
#
# COMPACT_ATOMS: atom_id res chain seq x y z
N CYS A 1 -17.76 -10.44 -5.49
CA CYS A 1 -16.42 -10.16 -6.05
C CYS A 1 -16.08 -11.30 -7.00
N ASP A 2 -15.53 -11.04 -8.18
CA ASP A 2 -15.15 -12.09 -9.12
C ASP A 2 -13.86 -12.77 -8.63
N ASP A 3 -13.91 -14.07 -8.34
CA ASP A 3 -12.74 -14.85 -7.92
C ASP A 3 -11.58 -14.75 -8.92
N ALA A 4 -11.88 -14.57 -10.21
CA ALA A 4 -10.86 -14.37 -11.24
C ALA A 4 -10.14 -13.03 -11.09
N PHE A 5 -10.86 -11.96 -10.72
CA PHE A 5 -10.27 -10.65 -10.45
C PHE A 5 -9.34 -10.70 -9.25
N ILE A 6 -9.79 -11.32 -8.14
CA ILE A 6 -8.97 -11.48 -6.94
C ILE A 6 -7.70 -12.28 -7.26
N LYS A 7 -7.83 -13.39 -8.00
CA LYS A 7 -6.67 -14.17 -8.44
C LYS A 7 -5.70 -13.35 -9.29
N ALA A 8 -6.21 -12.54 -10.21
CA ALA A 8 -5.38 -11.69 -11.06
C ALA A 8 -4.57 -10.69 -10.23
N ILE A 9 -5.19 -10.04 -9.24
CA ILE A 9 -4.48 -9.12 -8.31
C ILE A 9 -3.42 -9.87 -7.51
N VAL A 10 -3.79 -11.00 -6.88
CA VAL A 10 -2.88 -11.80 -6.04
C VAL A 10 -1.64 -12.24 -6.82
N LEU A 11 -1.79 -12.60 -8.10
CA LEU A 11 -0.67 -13.02 -8.95
C LEU A 11 0.31 -11.90 -9.33
N GLN A 12 -0.06 -10.62 -9.15
CA GLN A 12 0.81 -9.47 -9.43
C GLN A 12 1.42 -8.86 -8.16
N LEU A 13 1.07 -9.35 -6.97
CA LEU A 13 1.63 -8.85 -5.73
C LEU A 13 3.11 -9.20 -5.61
N ARG A 14 3.92 -8.21 -5.22
CA ARG A 14 5.35 -8.38 -4.94
C ARG A 14 5.60 -8.29 -3.44
N PRO A 15 6.36 -9.21 -2.84
CA PRO A 15 6.66 -9.16 -1.42
C PRO A 15 7.68 -8.06 -1.13
N GLN A 16 7.56 -7.45 0.05
CA GLN A 16 8.55 -6.53 0.61
C GLN A 16 8.68 -6.77 2.12
N VAL A 17 9.91 -6.80 2.60
CA VAL A 17 10.22 -6.90 4.03
C VAL A 17 10.78 -5.57 4.50
N LEU A 18 10.27 -5.09 5.63
CA LEU A 18 10.76 -3.91 6.32
C LEU A 18 11.12 -4.30 7.75
N LEU A 19 12.22 -3.77 8.29
CA LEU A 19 12.56 -3.92 9.70
C LEU A 19 11.92 -2.79 10.52
N GLY A 20 11.81 -2.99 11.83
CA GLY A 20 11.38 -1.92 12.72
C GLY A 20 12.24 -0.66 12.55
N GLY A 21 11.59 0.47 12.24
CA GLY A 21 12.23 1.76 11.95
C GLY A 21 12.34 2.11 10.47
N ASP A 22 12.13 1.15 9.56
CA ASP A 22 12.13 1.42 8.12
C ASP A 22 10.84 2.12 7.67
N ALA A 23 10.91 2.98 6.66
CA ALA A 23 9.74 3.56 6.03
C ALA A 23 9.47 2.89 4.68
N ALA A 24 8.20 2.55 4.40
CA ALA A 24 7.77 2.07 3.09
C ALA A 24 7.83 3.22 2.05
N PHE A 25 7.41 4.40 2.47
CA PHE A 25 7.50 5.67 1.73
C PHE A 25 7.41 6.84 2.71
N LYS A 26 7.81 8.03 2.26
CA LYS A 26 7.73 9.26 3.05
C LYS A 26 6.65 10.20 2.52
N GLU A 27 6.15 11.05 3.41
CA GLU A 27 5.26 12.15 3.04
C GLU A 27 5.89 13.00 1.92
N ASN A 28 5.05 13.48 1.00
CA ASN A 28 5.41 14.27 -0.18
C ASN A 28 6.22 13.55 -1.26
N GLU A 29 6.57 12.27 -1.09
CA GLU A 29 7.13 11.47 -2.18
C GLU A 29 6.08 11.14 -3.23
N GLN A 30 6.52 10.92 -4.47
CA GLN A 30 5.66 10.35 -5.49
C GLN A 30 5.50 8.85 -5.26
N GLY A 31 4.27 8.36 -5.36
CA GLY A 31 3.95 6.96 -5.07
C GLY A 31 3.05 6.36 -6.12
N THR A 32 3.49 5.25 -6.71
CA THR A 32 2.79 4.55 -7.80
C THR A 32 2.37 3.16 -7.39
N GLU A 33 2.27 2.90 -6.09
CA GLU A 33 2.00 1.58 -5.55
C GLU A 33 1.25 1.67 -4.23
N MET A 34 0.50 0.62 -3.93
CA MET A 34 -0.17 0.44 -2.64
C MET A 34 0.28 -0.86 -1.99
N TYR A 35 0.11 -0.93 -0.68
CA TYR A 35 0.67 -1.99 0.17
C TYR A 35 -0.43 -2.68 0.96
N PHE A 36 -0.25 -3.98 1.19
CA PHE A 36 -1.05 -4.84 2.06
C PHE A 36 -0.15 -5.36 3.17
N ILE A 37 -0.59 -5.24 4.43
CA ILE A 37 0.15 -5.72 5.58
C ILE A 37 -0.17 -7.19 5.80
N MET A 38 0.77 -8.08 5.48
CA MET A 38 0.62 -9.51 5.79
C MET A 38 0.96 -9.78 7.26
N ARG A 39 2.00 -9.13 7.77
CA ARG A 39 2.45 -9.25 9.17
C ARG A 39 3.10 -7.95 9.62
N GLY A 40 2.89 -7.59 10.89
CA GLY A 40 3.55 -6.45 11.55
C GLY A 40 2.61 -5.27 11.83
N GLU A 41 3.21 -4.17 12.28
CA GLU A 41 2.57 -2.89 12.59
C GLU A 41 3.24 -1.75 11.79
N MET A 42 2.40 -0.93 11.16
CA MET A 42 2.80 0.29 10.44
C MET A 42 2.13 1.51 11.07
N ARG A 43 2.82 2.64 11.13
CA ARG A 43 2.24 3.93 11.51
C ARG A 43 2.25 4.89 10.34
N MET A 44 1.12 5.57 10.15
CA MET A 44 1.03 6.72 9.26
C MET A 44 1.35 7.96 10.06
N THR A 45 2.42 8.68 9.70
CA THR A 45 2.91 9.84 10.44
C THR A 45 3.10 11.05 9.54
N ASP A 46 3.31 12.21 10.15
CA ASP A 46 3.90 13.35 9.45
C ASP A 46 5.37 13.07 9.06
N SER A 47 5.95 13.97 8.27
CA SER A 47 7.35 13.94 7.85
C SER A 47 8.36 14.02 9.00
N THR A 48 7.97 14.54 10.17
CA THR A 48 8.84 14.61 11.36
C THR A 48 8.77 13.37 12.25
N LEU A 49 7.87 12.42 11.95
CA LEU A 49 7.54 11.25 12.77
C LEU A 49 6.98 11.58 14.16
N SER A 50 6.62 12.84 14.43
CA SER A 50 6.15 13.31 15.73
C SER A 50 4.65 13.14 15.89
N VAL A 51 3.89 13.30 14.80
CA VAL A 51 2.43 13.16 14.79
C VAL A 51 2.07 11.85 14.12
N VAL A 52 1.34 10.99 14.85
CA VAL A 52 0.79 9.74 14.32
C VAL A 52 -0.66 9.97 13.91
N TYR A 53 -0.94 9.89 12.62
CA TYR A 53 -2.30 9.99 12.08
C TYR A 53 -3.09 8.70 12.26
N ASN A 54 -2.43 7.55 12.09
CA ASN A 54 -3.06 6.24 12.22
C ASN A 54 -2.04 5.14 12.52
N THR A 55 -2.50 4.04 13.09
CA THR A 55 -1.71 2.80 13.26
C THR A 55 -2.45 1.66 12.58
N LEU A 56 -1.76 0.94 11.69
CA LEU A 56 -2.28 -0.12 10.84
C LEU A 56 -1.62 -1.45 11.21
N TYR A 57 -2.42 -2.50 11.19
CA TYR A 57 -2.00 -3.85 11.56
C TYR A 57 -2.20 -4.82 10.40
N SER A 58 -1.82 -6.08 10.62
CA SER A 58 -2.00 -7.18 9.67
C SER A 58 -3.44 -7.25 9.15
N GLY A 59 -3.61 -7.41 7.84
CA GLY A 59 -4.89 -7.38 7.14
C GLY A 59 -5.30 -6.00 6.61
N ALA A 60 -4.65 -4.91 7.05
CA ALA A 60 -4.88 -3.58 6.49
C ALA A 60 -4.10 -3.35 5.18
N TYR A 61 -4.48 -2.29 4.47
CA TYR A 61 -3.77 -1.78 3.30
C TYR A 61 -3.57 -0.26 3.42
N PHE A 62 -2.63 0.29 2.65
CA PHE A 62 -2.34 1.72 2.63
C PHE A 62 -1.62 2.16 1.34
N GLY A 63 -1.59 3.47 1.10
CA GLY A 63 -0.88 4.06 -0.04
C GLY A 63 -1.68 4.08 -1.34
N GLU A 64 -2.94 3.67 -1.30
CA GLU A 64 -3.85 3.67 -2.45
C GLU A 64 -4.15 5.08 -2.97
N LEU A 65 -4.19 6.09 -2.10
CA LEU A 65 -4.55 7.45 -2.51
C LEU A 65 -3.58 8.03 -3.54
N ALA A 66 -2.27 7.93 -3.29
CA ALA A 66 -1.26 8.43 -4.22
C ALA A 66 -1.28 7.64 -5.54
N MET A 67 -1.40 6.31 -5.45
CA MET A 67 -1.49 5.43 -6.62
C MET A 67 -2.71 5.76 -7.51
N LEU A 68 -3.87 6.07 -6.91
CA LEU A 68 -5.11 6.30 -7.65
C LEU A 68 -5.28 7.74 -8.15
N THR A 69 -4.74 8.72 -7.41
CA THR A 69 -4.95 10.15 -7.72
C THR A 69 -3.75 10.81 -8.40
N GLY A 70 -2.58 10.17 -8.38
CA GLY A 70 -1.32 10.75 -8.82
C GLY A 70 -0.82 11.91 -7.93
N GLN A 71 -1.48 12.16 -6.79
CA GLN A 71 -1.00 13.14 -5.81
C GLN A 71 0.15 12.54 -4.98
N PRO A 72 1.05 13.37 -4.42
CA PRO A 72 2.10 12.90 -3.52
C PRO A 72 1.54 12.16 -2.30
N ARG A 73 2.39 11.35 -1.65
CA ARG A 73 2.07 10.69 -0.38
C ARG A 73 1.65 11.71 0.66
N THR A 74 0.51 11.48 1.31
CA THR A 74 -0.07 12.39 2.32
C THR A 74 0.47 12.15 3.73
N ALA A 75 1.29 11.13 3.92
CA ALA A 75 1.91 10.75 5.19
C ALA A 75 3.14 9.87 4.94
N THR A 76 3.99 9.72 5.94
CA THR A 76 5.06 8.73 5.98
C THR A 76 4.51 7.41 6.53
N ALA A 77 4.81 6.28 5.88
CA ALA A 77 4.42 4.95 6.34
C ALA A 77 5.63 4.26 7.01
N LEU A 78 5.68 4.28 8.34
CA LEU A 78 6.79 3.79 9.15
C LEU A 78 6.48 2.41 9.76
N ALA A 79 7.37 1.45 9.60
CA ALA A 79 7.29 0.17 10.29
C ALA A 79 7.71 0.33 11.77
N THR A 80 6.88 -0.08 12.71
CA THR A 80 7.22 -0.07 14.15
C THR A 80 7.66 -1.43 14.66
N THR A 81 7.41 -2.48 13.87
CA THR A 81 7.95 -3.83 14.04
C THR A 81 8.52 -4.30 12.71
N ASP A 82 9.14 -5.48 12.69
CA ASP A 82 9.42 -6.15 11.44
C ASP A 82 8.11 -6.47 10.71
N CYS A 83 8.03 -6.08 9.45
CA CYS A 83 6.84 -6.15 8.61
C CYS A 83 7.08 -7.00 7.37
N VAL A 84 6.06 -7.80 7.03
CA VAL A 84 5.95 -8.47 5.73
C VAL A 84 4.79 -7.83 5.01
N LEU A 85 5.10 -7.19 3.89
CA LEU A 85 4.15 -6.49 3.05
C LEU A 85 4.05 -7.18 1.69
N PHE A 86 2.91 -6.98 1.03
CA PHE A 86 2.78 -7.16 -0.40
C PHE A 86 2.43 -5.82 -1.03
N TYR A 87 2.98 -5.52 -2.20
CA TYR A 87 2.61 -4.33 -2.95
C TYR A 87 2.25 -4.64 -4.39
N ILE A 88 1.41 -3.80 -4.97
CA ILE A 88 1.08 -3.79 -6.40
C ILE A 88 1.29 -2.37 -6.92
N ASN A 89 1.92 -2.24 -8.08
CA ASN A 89 2.08 -0.94 -8.72
C ASN A 89 0.83 -0.56 -9.54
N GLN A 90 0.71 0.72 -9.85
CA GLN A 90 -0.40 1.32 -10.57
C GLN A 90 -0.58 0.66 -11.94
N GLN A 91 0.51 0.43 -12.68
CA GLN A 91 0.45 -0.13 -14.02
C GLN A 91 -0.16 -1.55 -14.02
N ASP A 92 0.27 -2.40 -13.10
CA ASP A 92 -0.25 -3.77 -12.94
C ASP A 92 -1.71 -3.74 -12.47
N PHE A 93 -2.03 -2.87 -11.50
CA PHE A 93 -3.40 -2.70 -11.02
C PHE A 93 -4.36 -2.22 -12.13
N GLU A 94 -3.99 -1.19 -12.89
CA GLU A 94 -4.80 -0.65 -13.99
C GLU A 94 -4.97 -1.67 -15.13
N SER A 95 -3.92 -2.43 -15.45
CA SER A 95 -3.97 -3.48 -16.47
C SER A 95 -4.99 -4.56 -16.11
N ILE A 96 -5.07 -4.93 -14.83
CA ILE A 96 -6.08 -5.85 -14.32
C ILE A 96 -7.45 -5.17 -14.31
N ALA A 97 -7.57 -3.98 -13.74
CA ALA A 97 -8.85 -3.27 -13.61
C ALA A 97 -9.57 -3.08 -14.96
N LYS A 98 -8.83 -2.83 -16.04
CA LYS A 98 -9.36 -2.73 -17.42
C LYS A 98 -10.06 -4.00 -17.91
N GLN A 99 -9.64 -5.18 -17.43
CA GLN A 99 -10.26 -6.46 -17.81
C GLN A 99 -11.57 -6.71 -17.05
N TRP A 100 -11.80 -6.03 -15.93
CA TRP A 100 -13.02 -6.13 -15.11
C TRP A 100 -13.69 -4.76 -14.87
N PRO A 101 -14.22 -4.09 -15.91
CA PRO A 101 -14.80 -2.75 -15.78
C PRO A 101 -16.01 -2.68 -14.84
N LYS A 102 -16.69 -3.80 -14.57
CA LYS A 102 -17.82 -3.90 -13.63
C LYS A 102 -17.41 -4.12 -12.17
N ALA A 103 -16.12 -4.32 -11.87
CA ALA A 103 -15.67 -4.51 -10.49
C ALA A 103 -15.68 -3.21 -9.67
N PHE A 104 -15.82 -2.05 -10.34
CA PHE A 104 -15.80 -0.72 -9.77
C PHE A 104 -17.12 0.05 -9.98
N SER A 105 -18.18 -0.65 -10.42
CA SER A 105 -19.53 -0.11 -10.66
C SER A 105 -20.52 -0.53 -9.58
#